data_AF-A0A9E5G2L5-F1
#
_entry.id   AF-A0A9E5G2L5-F1
#
_cell.length_a   1.000
_cell.length_b   1.000
_cell.length_c   1.000
_cell.angle_alpha   90.00
_cell.angle_beta   90.00
_cell.angle_gamma   90.00
#
_symmetry.space_group_name_H-M   'P 1'
#
loop_
_entity.id
_entity.type
_entity.pdbx_description
1 polymer ?
#
loop_
_entity_poly.entity_id
_entity_poly.type
_entity_poly.pdbx_seq_one_letter_code
_entity_poly.pdbx_strand_id
1 'polypeptide(L)'
;MTAPRASARRTPVVLLTFNRPALTRRVLEAVAAAAPERLYVVSDGPRADHPDDARLVAEVRALFDQLPWSCEVVRDYAQKNMGLRQR
;
A
#
# COMPACT_ATOMS: atom_id res chain seq x y z
N MET A 1 -5.14 -32.94 10.48
CA MET A 1 -4.36 -32.79 9.24
C MET A 1 -4.42 -31.32 8.84
N THR A 2 -3.38 -30.55 9.15
CA THR A 2 -3.33 -29.12 8.82
C THR A 2 -3.04 -28.97 7.34
N ALA A 3 -3.91 -28.28 6.60
CA ALA A 3 -3.71 -28.04 5.17
C ALA A 3 -2.34 -27.35 4.94
N PRO A 4 -1.61 -27.70 3.87
CA PRO A 4 -0.35 -27.05 3.56
C PRO A 4 -0.59 -25.54 3.40
N ARG A 5 0.08 -24.73 4.22
CA ARG A 5 0.04 -23.26 4.08
C ARG A 5 0.46 -22.91 2.66
N ALA A 6 -0.38 -22.14 1.96
CA ALA A 6 0.01 -21.56 0.67
C ALA A 6 1.38 -20.88 0.82
N SER A 7 2.24 -21.03 -0.18
CA SER A 7 3.56 -20.40 -0.13
C SER A 7 3.37 -18.89 0.02
N ALA A 8 4.04 -18.27 1.00
CA ALA A 8 3.81 -16.88 1.40
C ALA A 8 3.82 -15.90 0.22
N ARG A 9 4.62 -16.21 -0.82
CA ARG A 9 4.74 -15.45 -2.06
C ARG A 9 3.48 -15.39 -2.92
N ARG A 10 2.68 -16.47 -2.92
CA ARG A 10 1.44 -16.60 -3.73
C ARG A 10 0.23 -15.95 -3.06
N THR A 11 0.32 -15.67 -1.76
CA THR A 11 -0.76 -15.01 -1.02
C THR A 11 -0.73 -13.52 -1.34
N PRO A 12 -1.79 -12.96 -1.94
CA PRO A 12 -1.82 -11.54 -2.23
C PRO A 12 -1.90 -10.71 -0.95
N VAL A 13 -1.31 -9.52 -0.98
CA VAL A 13 -1.34 -8.56 0.13
C VAL A 13 -2.11 -7.32 -0.29
N VAL A 14 -2.95 -6.79 0.59
CA VAL A 14 -3.61 -5.48 0.42
C VAL A 14 -3.04 -4.51 1.45
N LEU A 15 -2.61 -3.34 0.98
CA LEU A 15 -2.19 -2.23 1.84
C LEU A 15 -3.14 -1.04 1.68
N LEU A 16 -3.77 -0.68 2.79
CA LEU A 16 -4.58 0.53 2.90
C LEU A 16 -3.68 1.67 3.39
N THR A 17 -3.58 2.74 2.63
CA THR A 17 -2.61 3.81 2.88
C THR A 17 -3.22 5.21 2.78
N PHE A 18 -2.52 6.18 3.36
CA PHE A 18 -2.90 7.59 3.31
C PHE A 18 -1.66 8.49 3.24
N ASN A 19 -1.33 9.23 4.30
CA ASN A 19 -0.36 10.32 4.30
C ASN A 19 0.84 10.12 5.26
N ARG A 20 1.23 8.87 5.58
CA ARG A 20 2.33 8.56 6.51
C ARG A 20 3.53 7.88 5.82
N PRO A 21 4.35 8.60 5.02
CA PRO A 21 5.44 8.01 4.23
C PRO A 21 6.41 7.14 5.04
N ALA A 22 6.90 7.64 6.18
CA ALA A 22 7.88 6.93 6.98
C ALA A 22 7.34 5.60 7.55
N LEU A 23 6.06 5.57 7.94
CA LEU A 23 5.42 4.35 8.43
C LEU A 23 5.16 3.38 7.28
N THR A 24 4.68 3.87 6.13
CA THR A 24 4.48 3.05 4.93
C THR A 24 5.77 2.40 4.48
N ARG A 25 6.90 3.11 4.52
CA ARG A 25 8.23 2.55 4.23
C ARG A 25 8.56 1.36 5.14
N ARG A 26 8.37 1.51 6.46
CA ARG A 26 8.61 0.42 7.43
C ARG A 26 7.70 -0.79 7.18
N VAL A 27 6.45 -0.57 6.79
CA VAL A 27 5.53 -1.65 6.40
C VAL A 27 6.03 -2.35 5.13
N LEU A 28 6.46 -1.59 4.12
CA LEU A 28 7.01 -2.15 2.88
C LEU A 28 8.28 -2.97 3.12
N GLU A 29 9.17 -2.53 4.02
CA GLU A 29 10.35 -3.31 4.44
C GLU A 29 9.96 -4.66 5.02
N ALA A 30 8.91 -4.71 5.85
CA ALA A 30 8.41 -5.98 6.39
C ALA A 30 7.73 -6.84 5.32
N VAL A 31 6.96 -6.23 4.42
CA VAL A 31 6.30 -6.94 3.30
C VAL A 31 7.32 -7.51 2.32
N ALA A 32 8.46 -6.84 2.14
CA ALA A 32 9.55 -7.31 1.28
C ALA A 32 10.08 -8.69 1.69
N ALA A 33 10.07 -9.01 3.00
CA ALA A 33 10.48 -10.33 3.48
C ALA A 33 9.55 -11.47 3.01
N ALA A 34 8.26 -11.16 2.78
CA ALA A 34 7.30 -12.10 2.19
C ALA A 34 7.31 -12.07 0.65
N ALA A 35 7.80 -10.98 0.06
CA ALA A 35 7.94 -10.75 -1.38
C ALA A 35 6.70 -11.18 -2.20
N PRO A 36 5.49 -10.71 -1.87
CA PRO A 36 4.27 -11.17 -2.52
C PRO A 36 4.30 -10.91 -4.03
N GLU A 37 3.76 -11.85 -4.80
CA GLU A 37 3.64 -11.73 -6.26
C GLU A 37 2.63 -10.66 -6.68
N ARG A 38 1.62 -10.42 -5.84
CA ARG A 38 0.58 -9.41 -6.07
C ARG A 38 0.38 -8.53 -4.83
N LEU A 39 0.46 -7.23 -5.04
CA LEU A 39 0.22 -6.20 -4.03
C LEU A 39 -0.89 -5.27 -4.51
N TYR A 40 -1.97 -5.20 -3.75
CA TYR A 40 -3.04 -4.22 -3.96
C TYR A 40 -2.79 -3.03 -3.05
N VAL A 41 -2.74 -1.83 -3.64
CA VAL A 41 -2.52 -0.59 -2.91
C VAL A 41 -3.77 0.25 -3.03
N VAL A 42 -4.53 0.35 -1.95
CA VAL A 42 -5.68 1.24 -1.84
C VAL A 42 -5.21 2.47 -1.08
N SER A 43 -5.14 3.61 -1.75
CA SER A 43 -4.61 4.86 -1.18
C SER A 43 -5.71 5.91 -1.12
N ASP A 44 -5.95 6.42 0.09
CA ASP A 44 -6.88 7.52 0.26
C ASP A 44 -6.35 8.81 -0.40
N GLY A 45 -7.25 9.75 -0.72
CA GLY A 45 -6.87 11.06 -1.25
C GLY A 45 -6.65 12.08 -0.13
N PRO A 46 -6.02 13.23 -0.43
CA PRO A 46 -5.80 14.31 0.53
C PRO A 46 -7.12 14.88 1.07
N ARG A 47 -7.09 15.37 2.32
CA ARG A 47 -8.18 16.19 2.87
C ARG A 47 -8.01 17.63 2.40
N ALA A 48 -9.10 18.26 2.00
CA ALA A 48 -9.05 19.60 1.38
C ALA A 48 -8.54 20.70 2.33
N ASP A 49 -8.73 20.51 3.63
CA ASP A 49 -8.35 21.42 4.72
C ASP A 49 -6.96 21.14 5.30
N HIS A 50 -6.20 20.19 4.73
CA HIS A 50 -4.87 19.81 5.20
C HIS A 50 -3.83 19.97 4.07
N PRO A 51 -3.12 21.11 4.00
CA PRO A 51 -2.28 21.46 2.84
C PRO A 51 -1.11 20.49 2.60
N ASP A 52 -0.58 19.86 3.66
CA ASP A 52 0.48 18.86 3.55
C ASP A 52 0.02 17.52 2.97
N ASP A 53 -1.28 17.21 3.04
CA ASP A 53 -1.77 15.88 2.65
C ASP A 53 -1.47 15.58 1.18
N ALA A 54 -1.57 16.56 0.28
CA ALA A 54 -1.30 16.36 -1.14
C ALA A 54 0.13 15.87 -1.39
N ARG A 55 1.11 16.51 -0.74
CA ARG A 55 2.52 16.13 -0.80
C ARG A 55 2.75 14.77 -0.14
N LEU A 56 2.25 14.57 1.08
CA LEU A 56 2.47 13.33 1.83
C LEU A 56 1.81 12.10 1.19
N VAL A 57 0.62 12.25 0.60
CA VAL A 57 -0.05 11.19 -0.16
C VAL A 57 0.74 10.86 -1.43
N ALA A 58 1.25 11.86 -2.14
CA ALA A 58 2.11 11.64 -3.31
C ALA A 58 3.40 10.89 -2.93
N GLU A 59 4.04 11.28 -1.83
CA GLU A 59 5.22 10.58 -1.29
C GLU A 59 4.91 9.13 -0.94
N VAL A 60 3.77 8.85 -0.30
CA VAL A 60 3.32 7.48 0.00
C VAL A 60 3.12 6.67 -1.29
N ARG A 61 2.45 7.23 -2.29
CA ARG A 61 2.17 6.54 -3.56
C ARG A 61 3.45 6.20 -4.33
N ALA A 62 4.42 7.11 -4.33
CA ALA A 62 5.72 6.91 -4.99
C ALA A 62 6.53 5.73 -4.40
N LEU A 63 6.30 5.36 -3.13
CA LEU A 63 6.98 4.20 -2.52
C LEU A 63 6.64 2.88 -3.22
N PHE A 64 5.52 2.79 -3.92
CA PHE A 64 5.07 1.59 -4.61
C PHE A 64 5.58 1.46 -6.05
N ASP A 65 6.28 2.48 -6.56
CA ASP A 65 6.81 2.48 -7.93
C ASP A 65 8.18 1.78 -8.02
N GLN A 66 8.86 1.62 -6.88
CA GLN A 66 10.19 1.00 -6.81
C GLN A 66 10.22 -0.01 -5.67
N LEU A 67 9.62 -1.18 -5.91
CA LEU A 67 9.71 -2.31 -4.97
C LEU A 67 10.98 -3.13 -5.25
N PRO A 68 11.73 -3.56 -4.22
CA PRO A 68 12.96 -4.32 -4.38
C PRO A 68 12.76 -5.78 -4.86
N TRP A 69 11.53 -6.20 -5.13
CA TRP A 69 11.20 -7.54 -5.63
C TRP A 69 10.22 -7.47 -6.80
N SER A 70 10.18 -8.52 -7.61
CA SER A 70 9.20 -8.65 -8.69
C SER A 70 7.79 -8.83 -8.11
N CYS A 71 6.93 -7.84 -8.36
CA CYS A 71 5.59 -7.74 -7.81
C CYS A 71 4.66 -7.06 -8.82
N GLU A 72 3.49 -7.65 -9.05
CA GLU A 72 2.39 -6.97 -9.74
C GLU A 72 1.70 -6.03 -8.75
N VAL A 73 1.75 -4.73 -9.02
CA VAL A 73 1.16 -3.70 -8.16
C VAL A 73 -0.13 -3.17 -8.78
N VAL A 74 -1.26 -3.50 -8.16
CA VAL A 74 -2.58 -2.99 -8.54
C VAL A 74 -2.90 -1.78 -7.67
N ARG A 75 -3.30 -0.67 -8.30
CA ARG A 75 -3.45 0.63 -7.62
C ARG A 75 -4.90 1.10 -7.66
N ASP A 76 -5.46 1.38 -6.50
CA ASP A 76 -6.75 2.08 -6.33
C ASP A 76 -6.51 3.36 -5.54
N TYR A 77 -6.40 4.47 -6.24
CA TYR A 77 -6.12 5.78 -5.68
C TYR A 77 -7.32 6.68 -5.91
N ALA A 78 -7.92 7.23 -4.84
CA ALA A 78 -8.87 8.32 -5.07
C ALA A 78 -8.25 9.69 -4.88
N GLN A 79 -8.94 10.67 -5.47
CA GLN A 79 -8.49 12.05 -5.58
C GLN A 79 -8.74 12.87 -4.31
N LYS A 80 -9.68 12.44 -3.46
CA LYS A 80 -10.03 13.09 -2.20
C LYS A 80 -10.14 12.06 -1.07
N ASN A 81 -10.02 12.52 0.16
CA ASN A 81 -10.23 11.68 1.33
C ASN A 81 -11.70 11.23 1.38
N MET A 82 -11.93 9.92 1.37
CA MET A 82 -13.27 9.31 1.44
C MET A 82 -13.52 8.62 2.79
N GLY A 83 -12.46 8.40 3.58
CA GLY A 83 -12.51 7.66 4.83
C GLY A 83 -12.69 6.15 4.62
N LEU A 84 -12.37 5.35 5.64
CA LEU A 84 -12.31 3.88 5.53
C LEU A 84 -13.65 3.20 5.20
N ARG A 85 -14.79 3.81 5.53
CA ARG A 85 -16.12 3.22 5.23
C ARG A 85 -16.40 3.15 3.73
N GLN A 86 -15.82 4.06 2.95
CA GLN A 86 -16.11 4.20 1.51
C GLN A 86 -14.97 3.67 0.63
N ARG A 87 -14.05 2.89 1.20
CA ARG A 87 -12.83 2.37 0.57
C ARG A 87 -12.78 0.86 0.59
#